data_AF-A0A2N9GSV9-F1
#
_entry.id   AF-A0A2N9GSV9-F1
#
_cell.length_a   1.000
_cell.length_b   1.000
_cell.length_c   1.000
_cell.angle_alpha   90.00
_cell.angle_beta   90.00
_cell.angle_gamma   90.00
#
_symmetry.space_group_name_H-M   'P 1'
#
loop_
_entity.id
_entity.type
_entity.pdbx_description
1 polymer ?
#
loop_
_entity_poly.entity_id
_entity_poly.type
_entity_poly.pdbx_seq_one_letter_code
_entity_poly.pdbx_strand_id
1 'polypeptide(L)'
;MSFDPGEWTESLRKEYVLVIEGFFTVALPLFSGTYRRAIKARTKVAEALSLIVRQRRKDSEAGEIKKDMLGALLAGDDGFSDEQIVDFLLALLVAGYETTSTIMTLAVKFLTETPLALAQLKGAHLQGDRDAVDYAIDTCQPENIDREKRIDRVRTLRTTQEEVYWGRHIRYSDSLQSPSRCSSYAGRIGV
;
A
#
# COMPACT_ATOMS: atom_id res chain seq x y z
N MET A 1 -1.34 -23.17 4.14
CA MET A 1 -1.67 -23.67 2.78
C MET A 1 -1.15 -22.65 1.79
N SER A 2 -0.14 -22.99 0.98
CA SER A 2 0.23 -22.13 -0.15
C SER A 2 -0.73 -22.42 -1.29
N PHE A 3 -1.56 -21.45 -1.64
CA PHE A 3 -2.28 -21.48 -2.91
C PHE A 3 -1.27 -21.15 -3.99
N ASP A 4 -0.91 -22.12 -4.83
CA ASP A 4 -0.18 -21.79 -6.06
C ASP A 4 -1.07 -20.91 -6.94
N PRO A 5 -0.58 -19.75 -7.40
CA PRO A 5 -1.38 -18.88 -8.24
C PRO A 5 -1.66 -19.59 -9.56
N GLY A 6 -2.95 -19.82 -9.85
CA GLY A 6 -3.37 -20.34 -11.15
C GLY A 6 -3.10 -19.33 -12.27
N GLU A 7 -3.16 -19.80 -13.53
CA GLU A 7 -2.91 -18.99 -14.72
C GLU A 7 -3.75 -17.70 -14.76
N TRP A 8 -5.02 -17.79 -14.34
CA TRP A 8 -5.93 -16.64 -14.26
C TRP A 8 -5.45 -15.59 -13.25
N THR A 9 -5.03 -16.02 -12.06
CA THR A 9 -4.54 -15.11 -11.00
C THR A 9 -3.28 -14.40 -11.45
N GLU A 10 -2.38 -15.11 -12.12
CA GLU A 10 -1.14 -14.55 -12.65
C GLU A 10 -1.39 -13.56 -13.79
N SER A 11 -2.36 -13.84 -14.66
CA SER A 11 -2.81 -12.89 -15.68
C SER A 11 -3.39 -11.62 -15.07
N LEU A 12 -4.27 -11.75 -14.07
CA LEU A 12 -4.84 -10.62 -13.35
C LEU A 12 -3.75 -9.78 -12.66
N ARG A 13 -2.77 -10.44 -12.03
CA ARG A 13 -1.62 -9.81 -11.37
C ARG A 13 -0.84 -8.94 -12.34
N LYS A 14 -0.57 -9.41 -13.56
CA LYS A 14 0.16 -8.65 -14.59
C LYS A 14 -0.55 -7.36 -14.97
N GLU A 15 -1.87 -7.42 -15.20
CA GLU A 15 -2.65 -6.22 -15.52
C GLU A 15 -2.74 -5.29 -14.31
N TYR A 16 -2.93 -5.84 -13.12
CA TYR A 16 -2.98 -5.07 -11.88
C TYR A 16 -1.66 -4.30 -11.61
N VAL A 17 -0.49 -4.90 -11.84
CA VAL A 17 0.80 -4.19 -11.71
C VAL A 17 0.87 -2.98 -12.65
N LEU A 18 0.33 -3.08 -13.87
CA LEU A 18 0.25 -1.95 -14.79
C LEU A 18 -0.66 -0.83 -14.27
N VAL A 19 -1.73 -1.18 -13.53
CA VAL A 19 -2.59 -0.19 -12.86
C VAL A 19 -1.79 0.56 -11.81
N ILE A 20 -1.06 -0.15 -10.94
CA ILE A 20 -0.22 0.45 -9.90
C ILE A 20 0.84 1.37 -10.52
N GLU A 21 1.53 0.91 -11.58
CA GLU A 21 2.56 1.68 -12.25
C GLU A 21 2.05 3.03 -12.76
N GLY A 22 0.83 3.11 -13.29
CA GLY A 22 0.28 4.38 -13.75
C GLY A 22 -0.42 5.20 -12.67
N PHE A 23 -0.92 4.56 -11.60
CA PHE A 23 -1.55 5.23 -10.46
C PHE A 23 -0.59 6.23 -9.80
N PHE A 24 0.70 5.88 -9.71
CA PHE A 24 1.75 6.74 -9.14
C PHE A 24 2.48 7.63 -10.16
N THR A 25 2.00 7.73 -11.40
CA THR A 25 2.58 8.61 -12.43
C THR A 25 1.80 9.91 -12.59
N VAL A 26 2.45 10.97 -13.11
CA VAL A 26 1.77 12.22 -13.50
C VAL A 26 0.62 11.93 -14.46
N ALA A 27 -0.56 12.43 -14.12
CA ALA A 27 -1.78 12.37 -14.93
C ALA A 27 -1.72 13.32 -16.15
N LEU A 28 -0.75 13.10 -17.05
CA LEU A 28 -0.64 13.78 -18.34
C LEU A 28 -0.87 12.76 -19.48
N PRO A 29 -2.14 12.46 -19.84
CA PRO A 29 -2.48 11.43 -20.82
C PRO A 29 -1.95 11.69 -22.24
N LEU A 30 -1.56 12.93 -22.56
CA LEU A 30 -0.97 13.27 -23.86
C LEU A 30 0.50 12.87 -23.96
N PHE A 31 1.25 12.83 -22.85
CA PHE A 31 2.71 12.61 -22.85
C PHE A 31 3.14 11.30 -22.16
N SER A 32 2.26 10.66 -21.40
CA SER A 32 2.57 9.46 -20.62
C SER A 32 1.98 8.19 -21.25
N GLY A 33 2.83 7.39 -21.91
CA GLY A 33 2.46 6.04 -22.35
C GLY A 33 2.10 5.10 -21.20
N THR A 34 2.69 5.31 -20.01
CA THR A 34 2.41 4.51 -18.81
C THR A 34 0.99 4.77 -18.28
N TYR A 35 0.55 6.03 -18.24
CA TYR A 35 -0.82 6.37 -17.84
C TYR A 35 -1.86 5.74 -18.79
N ARG A 36 -1.64 5.81 -20.11
CA ARG A 36 -2.54 5.16 -21.09
C ARG A 36 -2.61 3.65 -20.91
N ARG A 37 -1.48 3.00 -20.63
CA ARG A 37 -1.42 1.56 -20.33
C ARG A 37 -2.20 1.24 -19.06
N ALA A 38 -2.04 2.03 -18.00
CA ALA A 38 -2.73 1.82 -16.73
C ALA A 38 -4.24 1.97 -16.86
N ILE A 39 -4.74 2.92 -17.66
CA ILE A 39 -6.18 3.03 -17.93
C ILE A 39 -6.72 1.77 -18.64
N LYS A 40 -6.01 1.27 -19.65
CA LYS A 40 -6.40 0.02 -20.33
C LYS A 40 -6.35 -1.19 -19.40
N ALA A 41 -5.32 -1.28 -18.57
CA ALA A 41 -5.16 -2.35 -17.60
C ALA A 41 -6.26 -2.31 -16.53
N ARG A 42 -6.65 -1.11 -16.08
CA ARG A 42 -7.76 -0.92 -15.14
C ARG A 42 -9.05 -1.51 -15.69
N THR A 43 -9.36 -1.26 -16.97
CA THR A 43 -10.54 -1.85 -17.62
C THR A 43 -10.51 -3.37 -17.59
N LYS A 44 -9.37 -3.99 -17.94
CA LYS A 44 -9.22 -5.46 -17.91
C LYS A 44 -9.35 -6.05 -16.50
N VAL A 45 -8.77 -5.40 -15.49
CA VAL A 45 -8.90 -5.82 -14.09
C VAL A 45 -10.35 -5.72 -13.64
N ALA A 46 -11.04 -4.62 -13.96
CA ALA A 46 -12.45 -4.44 -13.63
C ALA A 46 -13.34 -5.49 -14.32
N GLU A 47 -13.08 -5.81 -15.59
CA GLU A 47 -13.78 -6.88 -16.32
C GLU A 47 -13.58 -8.24 -15.63
N ALA A 48 -12.34 -8.60 -15.29
CA ALA A 48 -12.05 -9.85 -14.61
C ALA A 48 -12.72 -9.94 -13.22
N LEU A 49 -12.72 -8.85 -12.45
CA LEU A 49 -13.44 -8.78 -11.17
C LEU A 49 -14.95 -8.86 -11.36
N SER A 50 -15.51 -8.23 -12.41
CA SER A 50 -16.94 -8.26 -12.69
C SER A 50 -17.46 -9.68 -12.93
N LEU A 51 -16.66 -10.54 -13.57
CA LEU A 51 -17.00 -11.95 -13.77
C LEU A 51 -17.13 -12.69 -12.44
N ILE A 52 -16.23 -12.42 -11.49
CA ILE A 52 -16.28 -13.02 -10.15
C ILE A 52 -17.50 -12.53 -9.38
N VAL A 53 -17.75 -11.22 -9.38
CA VAL A 53 -18.87 -10.61 -8.66
C VAL A 53 -20.20 -11.15 -9.20
N ARG A 54 -20.38 -11.18 -10.52
CA ARG A 54 -21.58 -11.73 -11.16
C ARG A 54 -21.79 -13.20 -10.86
N GLN A 55 -20.73 -14.00 -10.91
CA GLN A 55 -20.83 -15.42 -10.57
C GLN A 55 -21.24 -15.59 -9.10
N ARG A 56 -20.57 -14.87 -8.19
CA ARG A 56 -20.87 -14.91 -6.76
C ARG A 56 -22.28 -14.45 -6.43
N ARG A 57 -22.82 -13.47 -7.16
CA ARG A 57 -24.20 -13.02 -7.01
C ARG A 57 -25.18 -14.13 -7.39
N LYS A 58 -24.99 -14.78 -8.54
CA LYS A 58 -25.81 -15.93 -8.97
C LYS A 58 -25.74 -17.09 -7.97
N ASP A 59 -24.55 -17.42 -7.49
CA ASP A 59 -24.36 -18.46 -6.48
C ASP A 59 -25.14 -18.11 -5.19
N SER A 60 -25.08 -16.84 -4.76
CA SER A 60 -25.83 -16.35 -3.60
C SER A 60 -27.34 -16.39 -3.80
N GLU A 61 -27.84 -16.03 -4.99
CA GLU A 61 -29.26 -16.15 -5.37
C GLU A 61 -29.74 -17.60 -5.39
N ALA A 62 -28.85 -18.54 -5.73
CA ALA A 62 -29.09 -19.98 -5.66
C ALA A 62 -28.98 -20.55 -4.23
N GLY A 63 -28.66 -19.72 -3.22
CA GLY A 63 -28.57 -20.10 -1.82
C GLY A 63 -27.15 -20.45 -1.33
N GLU A 64 -26.12 -20.36 -2.18
CA GLU A 64 -24.73 -20.62 -1.81
C GLU A 64 -24.04 -19.38 -1.22
N ILE A 65 -24.41 -19.03 0.02
CA ILE A 65 -23.85 -17.88 0.71
C ILE A 65 -22.49 -18.24 1.31
N LYS A 66 -21.43 -17.54 0.86
CA LYS A 66 -20.08 -17.65 1.43
C LYS A 66 -19.84 -16.59 2.49
N LYS A 67 -19.30 -17.00 3.64
CA LYS A 67 -18.97 -16.11 4.78
C LYS A 67 -17.61 -15.44 4.59
N ASP A 68 -17.48 -14.63 3.54
CA ASP A 68 -16.30 -13.82 3.27
C ASP A 68 -16.68 -12.37 2.97
N MET A 69 -15.68 -11.50 2.80
CA MET A 69 -15.89 -10.07 2.54
C MET A 69 -16.81 -9.82 1.33
N LEU A 70 -16.65 -10.59 0.24
CA LEU A 70 -17.49 -10.43 -0.94
C LEU A 70 -18.91 -10.90 -0.68
N GLY A 71 -19.10 -12.00 0.05
CA GLY A 71 -20.42 -12.44 0.51
C GLY A 71 -21.10 -11.41 1.40
N ALA A 72 -20.35 -10.76 2.30
CA ALA A 72 -20.88 -9.68 3.14
C ALA A 72 -21.30 -8.45 2.30
N LEU A 73 -20.52 -8.07 1.28
CA LEU A 73 -20.88 -6.98 0.37
C LEU A 73 -22.14 -7.29 -0.46
N LEU A 74 -22.31 -8.55 -0.87
CA LEU A 74 -23.48 -9.00 -1.64
C LEU A 74 -24.75 -9.11 -0.77
N ALA A 75 -24.60 -9.44 0.51
CA ALA A 75 -25.70 -9.60 1.46
C ALA A 75 -26.08 -8.30 2.21
N GLY A 76 -25.34 -7.20 2.00
CA GLY A 76 -25.61 -5.94 2.67
C GLY A 76 -26.95 -5.32 2.27
N ASP A 77 -27.67 -4.79 3.26
CA ASP A 77 -28.98 -4.13 3.08
C ASP A 77 -28.92 -2.92 2.14
N ASP A 78 -27.74 -2.30 1.97
CA ASP A 78 -27.52 -1.12 1.12
C ASP A 78 -27.66 -1.43 -0.38
N GLY A 79 -27.67 -2.72 -0.78
CA GLY A 79 -27.96 -3.13 -2.16
C GLY A 79 -26.91 -2.69 -3.17
N PHE A 80 -25.62 -2.86 -2.89
CA PHE A 80 -24.53 -2.45 -3.79
C PHE A 80 -24.67 -3.07 -5.19
N SER A 81 -24.48 -2.22 -6.22
CA SER A 81 -24.40 -2.67 -7.61
C SER A 81 -23.10 -3.43 -7.86
N ASP A 82 -23.09 -4.26 -8.91
CA ASP A 82 -21.89 -5.02 -9.29
C ASP A 82 -20.71 -4.08 -9.58
N GLU A 83 -20.97 -2.93 -10.21
CA GLU A 83 -19.96 -1.92 -10.52
C GLU A 83 -19.36 -1.33 -9.25
N GLN A 84 -20.18 -1.01 -8.24
CA GLN A 84 -19.71 -0.48 -6.96
C GLN A 84 -18.84 -1.50 -6.22
N ILE A 85 -19.24 -2.78 -6.22
CA ILE A 85 -18.46 -3.86 -5.62
C ILE A 85 -17.14 -4.03 -6.37
N VAL A 86 -17.14 -4.01 -7.71
CA VAL A 86 -15.92 -4.10 -8.53
C VAL A 86 -14.97 -2.94 -8.24
N ASP A 87 -15.46 -1.70 -8.20
CA ASP A 87 -14.63 -0.53 -7.88
C ASP A 87 -14.07 -0.60 -6.46
N PHE A 88 -14.84 -1.11 -5.49
CA PHE A 88 -14.38 -1.33 -4.12
C PHE A 88 -13.27 -2.40 -4.06
N LEU A 89 -13.44 -3.54 -4.75
CA LEU A 89 -12.43 -4.58 -4.83
C LEU A 89 -11.13 -4.06 -5.49
N LEU A 90 -11.26 -3.28 -6.57
CA LEU A 90 -10.11 -2.64 -7.21
C LEU A 90 -9.40 -1.66 -6.28
N ALA A 91 -10.15 -0.84 -5.54
CA ALA A 91 -9.60 0.11 -4.58
C ALA A 91 -8.85 -0.62 -3.45
N LEU A 92 -9.40 -1.71 -2.92
CA LEU A 92 -8.74 -2.56 -1.92
C LEU A 92 -7.43 -3.18 -2.46
N LEU A 93 -7.43 -3.65 -3.71
CA LEU A 93 -6.21 -4.16 -4.34
C LEU A 93 -5.15 -3.06 -4.40
N VAL A 94 -5.50 -1.85 -4.84
CA VAL A 94 -4.54 -0.72 -4.89
C VAL A 94 -4.02 -0.36 -3.50
N ALA A 95 -4.91 -0.28 -2.51
CA ALA A 95 -4.56 0.06 -1.14
C ALA A 95 -3.58 -0.96 -0.51
N GLY A 96 -3.78 -2.25 -0.77
CA GLY A 96 -3.00 -3.33 -0.16
C GLY A 96 -1.61 -3.57 -0.75
N TYR A 97 -1.31 -3.04 -1.95
CA TYR A 97 -0.07 -3.36 -2.68
C TYR A 97 1.20 -2.88 -1.96
N GLU A 98 1.36 -1.56 -1.87
CA GLU A 98 2.57 -0.93 -1.36
C GLU A 98 2.57 -0.89 0.18
N THR A 99 1.40 -0.63 0.78
CA THR A 99 1.29 -0.39 2.23
C THR A 99 1.65 -1.63 3.03
N THR A 100 1.05 -2.77 2.71
CA THR A 100 1.28 -4.02 3.44
C THR A 100 2.71 -4.50 3.25
N SER A 101 3.25 -4.43 2.03
CA SER A 101 4.64 -4.82 1.74
C SER A 101 5.64 -3.94 2.51
N THR A 102 5.41 -2.62 2.53
CA THR A 102 6.24 -1.66 3.27
C THR A 102 6.16 -1.93 4.77
N ILE A 103 4.96 -2.09 5.33
CA ILE A 103 4.76 -2.36 6.75
C ILE A 103 5.42 -3.69 7.16
N MET A 104 5.25 -4.75 6.37
CA MET A 104 5.90 -6.04 6.63
C MET A 104 7.42 -5.91 6.61
N THR A 105 7.97 -5.22 5.62
CA THR A 105 9.42 -4.98 5.50
C THR A 105 9.96 -4.22 6.70
N LEU A 106 9.26 -3.15 7.12
CA LEU A 106 9.62 -2.37 8.29
C LEU A 106 9.50 -3.18 9.58
N ALA A 107 8.46 -4.01 9.72
CA ALA A 107 8.28 -4.89 10.86
C ALA A 107 9.45 -5.86 11.00
N VAL A 108 9.83 -6.54 9.91
CA VAL A 108 11.00 -7.45 9.89
C VAL A 108 12.27 -6.69 10.28
N LYS A 109 12.51 -5.52 9.65
CA LYS A 109 13.67 -4.68 9.96
C LYS A 109 13.73 -4.34 11.45
N PHE A 110 12.67 -3.76 12.01
CA PHE A 110 12.66 -3.32 13.41
C PHE A 110 12.78 -4.48 14.40
N LEU A 111 12.18 -5.63 14.10
CA LEU A 111 12.31 -6.84 14.92
C LEU A 111 13.75 -7.39 14.87
N THR A 112 14.41 -7.38 13.72
CA THR A 112 15.80 -7.83 13.61
C THR A 112 16.79 -6.89 14.30
N GLU A 113 16.49 -5.59 14.37
CA GLU A 113 17.32 -4.58 15.02
C GLU A 113 17.07 -4.45 16.53
N THR A 114 16.00 -5.07 17.06
CA THR A 114 15.56 -4.98 18.46
C THR A 114 15.39 -6.38 19.08
N PRO A 115 16.49 -7.03 19.51
CA PRO A 115 16.46 -8.43 19.96
C PRO A 115 15.60 -8.66 21.21
N LEU A 116 15.42 -7.65 22.07
CA LEU A 116 14.51 -7.70 23.22
C LEU A 116 13.05 -7.86 22.78
N ALA A 117 12.58 -7.01 21.88
CA ALA A 117 11.21 -7.05 21.37
C ALA A 117 10.94 -8.34 20.59
N LEU A 118 11.93 -8.82 19.82
CA LEU A 118 11.83 -10.12 19.15
C LEU A 118 11.69 -11.30 20.14
N ALA A 119 12.42 -11.27 21.25
CA ALA A 119 12.33 -12.31 22.28
C ALA A 119 10.97 -12.29 22.99
N GLN A 120 10.47 -11.10 23.33
CA GLN A 120 9.15 -10.91 23.93
C GLN A 120 8.04 -11.39 23.00
N LEU A 121 8.07 -10.97 21.72
CA LEU A 121 7.09 -11.37 20.72
C LEU A 121 7.07 -12.90 20.51
N LYS A 122 8.24 -13.54 20.46
CA LYS A 122 8.35 -15.00 20.38
C LYS A 122 7.76 -15.70 21.61
N GLY A 123 8.08 -15.20 22.80
CA GLY A 123 7.54 -15.75 24.05
C GLY A 123 6.01 -15.67 24.10
N ALA A 124 5.47 -14.48 23.82
CA ALA A 124 4.03 -14.24 23.78
C ALA A 124 3.32 -15.10 22.73
N HIS A 125 3.88 -15.20 21.52
CA HIS A 125 3.32 -16.01 20.43
C HIS A 125 3.26 -17.50 20.78
N LEU A 126 4.31 -18.04 21.41
CA LEU A 126 4.34 -19.45 21.84
C LEU A 126 3.36 -19.74 22.98
N GLN A 127 3.08 -18.75 23.82
CA GLN A 127 2.13 -18.87 24.93
C GLN A 127 0.68 -18.62 24.53
N GLY A 128 0.44 -18.08 23.32
CA GLY A 128 -0.89 -17.69 22.85
C GLY A 128 -1.45 -16.45 23.57
N ASP A 129 -0.59 -15.69 24.24
CA ASP A 129 -0.96 -14.50 25.01
C ASP A 129 -1.03 -13.28 24.09
N ARG A 130 -2.26 -12.87 23.73
CA ARG A 130 -2.49 -11.72 22.84
C ARG A 130 -2.11 -10.40 23.50
N ASP A 131 -2.31 -10.26 24.80
CA ASP A 131 -2.00 -9.03 25.52
C ASP A 131 -0.48 -8.82 25.59
N ALA A 132 0.28 -9.91 25.74
CA ALA A 132 1.74 -9.87 25.66
C ALA A 132 2.27 -9.60 24.24
N VAL A 133 1.55 -10.03 23.20
CA VAL A 133 1.88 -9.66 21.80
C VAL A 133 1.69 -8.16 21.58
N ASP A 134 0.58 -7.60 22.03
CA ASP A 134 0.29 -6.16 21.90
C ASP A 134 1.34 -5.31 22.64
N TYR A 135 1.72 -5.74 23.86
CA TYR A 135 2.81 -5.11 24.61
C TYR A 135 4.17 -5.15 23.88
N ALA A 136 4.50 -6.28 23.24
CA ALA A 136 5.73 -6.41 22.47
C ALA A 136 5.73 -5.51 21.22
N ILE A 137 4.57 -5.31 20.59
CA ILE A 137 4.39 -4.39 19.46
C ILE A 137 4.60 -2.94 19.91
N ASP A 138 4.02 -2.53 21.05
CA ASP A 138 4.21 -1.18 21.62
C ASP A 138 5.67 -0.90 21.98
N THR A 139 6.39 -1.92 22.47
CA THR A 139 7.83 -1.81 22.77
C THR A 139 8.67 -1.58 21.50
N CYS A 140 8.18 -2.02 20.35
CA CYS A 140 8.80 -1.83 19.04
C CYS A 140 8.49 -0.46 18.40
N GLN A 141 7.70 0.40 19.05
CA GLN A 141 7.34 1.70 18.47
C GLN A 141 8.55 2.64 18.32
N PRO A 142 8.63 3.44 17.23
CA PRO A 142 9.78 4.31 16.93
C PRO A 142 10.18 5.30 18.03
N GLU A 143 9.22 5.75 18.83
CA GLU A 143 9.36 6.63 19.98
C GLU A 143 10.10 5.99 21.16
N ASN A 144 10.02 4.67 21.28
CA ASN A 144 10.62 3.85 22.34
C ASN A 144 12.02 3.33 21.95
N ILE A 145 12.44 3.54 20.69
CA ILE A 145 13.76 3.16 20.19
C ILE A 145 14.72 4.36 20.26
N ASP A 146 15.87 4.17 20.91
CA ASP A 146 16.93 5.13 21.23
C ASP A 146 17.11 6.34 20.28
N ARG A 147 17.28 7.54 20.85
CA ARG A 147 17.25 8.85 20.15
C ARG A 147 18.33 9.00 19.08
N GLU A 148 19.50 8.40 19.28
CA GLU A 148 20.63 8.50 18.35
C GLU A 148 20.35 7.76 17.04
N LYS A 149 19.66 6.62 17.11
CA LYS A 149 19.17 5.89 15.94
C LYS A 149 17.97 6.59 15.27
N ARG A 150 17.34 7.57 15.93
CA ARG A 150 16.16 8.30 15.44
C ARG A 150 16.49 9.28 14.31
N ILE A 151 17.70 9.85 14.31
CA ILE A 151 18.16 10.82 13.30
C ILE A 151 18.48 10.12 11.97
N ASP A 152 19.16 8.97 12.01
CA ASP A 152 19.38 8.16 10.81
C ASP A 152 18.07 7.57 10.29
N ARG A 153 17.17 7.11 11.17
CA ARG A 153 15.87 6.52 10.77
C ARG A 153 14.91 7.48 10.08
N VAL A 154 14.78 8.73 10.54
CA VAL A 154 13.91 9.71 9.85
C VAL A 154 14.49 10.06 8.48
N ARG A 155 15.82 10.07 8.35
CA ARG A 155 16.50 10.29 7.07
C ARG A 155 16.34 9.08 6.14
N THR A 156 16.45 7.84 6.64
CA THR A 156 16.24 6.61 5.85
C THR A 156 14.77 6.42 5.45
N LEU A 157 13.82 6.67 6.35
CA LEU A 157 12.38 6.57 6.05
C LEU A 157 11.96 7.63 5.04
N ARG A 158 12.50 8.84 5.19
CA ARG A 158 12.33 9.91 4.20
C ARG A 158 12.98 9.53 2.88
N THR A 159 14.19 8.97 2.82
CA THR A 159 14.77 8.51 1.55
C THR A 159 14.05 7.32 0.95
N THR A 160 13.52 6.37 1.73
CA THR A 160 12.76 5.25 1.15
C THR A 160 11.38 5.68 0.65
N GLN A 161 10.72 6.63 1.32
CA GLN A 161 9.47 7.21 0.82
C GLN A 161 9.73 8.19 -0.31
N GLU A 162 10.73 9.07 -0.22
CA GLU A 162 11.08 10.06 -1.26
C GLU A 162 11.80 9.43 -2.46
N GLU A 163 12.57 8.35 -2.37
CA GLU A 163 13.09 7.67 -3.57
C GLU A 163 11.98 6.91 -4.31
N VAL A 164 11.01 6.36 -3.58
CA VAL A 164 9.86 5.66 -4.15
C VAL A 164 8.81 6.64 -4.71
N TYR A 165 8.55 7.77 -4.03
CA TYR A 165 7.56 8.79 -4.46
C TYR A 165 8.15 9.96 -5.27
N TRP A 166 9.37 10.43 -4.96
CA TRP A 166 10.00 11.62 -5.55
C TRP A 166 11.27 11.33 -6.39
N GLY A 167 11.88 10.15 -6.26
CA GLY A 167 13.10 9.76 -6.99
C GLY A 167 12.92 9.64 -8.50
N ARG A 168 11.68 9.58 -8.98
CA ARG A 168 11.34 9.64 -10.42
C ARG A 168 10.94 11.04 -10.89
N HIS A 169 10.77 12.00 -9.99
CA HIS A 169 10.22 13.33 -10.27
C HIS A 169 11.24 14.47 -10.21
N ILE A 170 12.33 14.33 -9.44
CA ILE A 170 13.40 15.35 -9.33
C ILE A 170 14.53 15.08 -10.34
N ARG A 171 14.18 14.87 -11.60
CA ARG A 171 15.15 15.05 -12.71
C ARG A 171 14.64 15.97 -13.81
N TYR A 172 13.46 16.57 -13.61
CA TYR A 172 12.83 17.46 -14.58
C TYR A 172 12.68 18.91 -14.09
N SER A 173 12.85 19.20 -12.79
CA SER A 173 12.79 20.59 -12.29
C SER A 173 14.14 21.31 -12.23
N ASP A 174 15.25 20.57 -12.27
CA ASP A 174 16.60 21.18 -12.17
C ASP A 174 17.13 21.73 -13.51
N SER A 175 16.40 21.53 -14.61
CA SER A 175 16.74 22.10 -15.92
C SER A 175 16.04 23.44 -16.22
N LEU A 176 15.23 23.98 -15.30
CA LEU A 176 14.46 25.21 -15.53
C LEU A 176 14.64 26.33 -14.50
N GLN A 177 15.68 26.32 -13.67
CA GLN A 177 16.01 27.49 -12.86
C GLN A 177 17.50 27.81 -12.82
N SER A 178 17.91 28.61 -13.81
CA SER A 178 19.14 29.40 -13.76
C SER A 178 19.06 30.44 -12.61
N PRO A 179 20.20 30.79 -12.00
CA PRO A 179 20.26 31.41 -10.68
C PRO A 179 20.20 32.94 -10.79
N SER A 180 19.14 33.56 -10.29
CA SER A 180 19.23 34.94 -9.80
C SER A 180 18.03 35.31 -8.92
N ARG A 181 18.36 35.87 -7.74
CA ARG A 181 17.49 36.54 -6.76
C ARG A 181 16.70 35.62 -5.82
N CYS A 182 17.16 35.51 -4.58
CA CYS A 182 16.66 36.35 -3.49
C CYS A 182 17.43 36.05 -2.20
N SER A 183 18.48 36.84 -1.97
CA SER A 183 18.94 37.19 -0.63
C SER A 183 18.01 38.29 -0.13
N SER A 184 17.25 38.04 0.93
CA SER A 184 16.82 39.06 1.89
C SER A 184 16.10 38.38 3.05
N TYR A 185 16.27 38.94 4.25
CA TYR A 185 15.70 38.53 5.55
C TYR A 185 16.55 37.56 6.40
N ALA A 186 17.82 37.93 6.56
CA ALA A 186 18.51 37.77 7.83
C ALA A 186 18.64 39.15 8.50
N GLY A 187 18.15 39.32 9.73
CA GLY A 187 18.54 40.41 10.63
C GLY A 187 17.41 41.18 11.34
N ARG A 188 17.57 41.33 12.66
CA ARG A 188 16.69 41.91 13.71
C ARG A 188 15.73 40.86 14.27
N ILE A 189 15.87 40.42 15.52
CA ILE A 189 15.84 41.26 16.73
C ILE A 189 16.69 40.59 17.82
N GLY A 190 17.58 41.36 18.45
CA GLY A 190 18.18 41.06 19.74
C GLY A 190 18.06 42.30 20.62
N VAL A 191 17.46 42.13 21.79
CA VAL A 191 17.74 42.81 23.07
C VAL A 191 17.47 41.77 24.14
#